data_AF-A0A9P7RYM6-F1
#
_entry.id   AF-A0A9P7RYM6-F1
#
_cell.length_a   1.000
_cell.length_b   1.000
_cell.length_c   1.000
_cell.angle_alpha   90.00
_cell.angle_beta   90.00
_cell.angle_gamma   90.00
#
_symmetry.space_group_name_H-M   'P 1'
#
loop_
_entity.id
_entity.type
_entity.pdbx_description
1 polymer ?
#
loop_
_entity_poly.entity_id
_entity_poly.type
_entity_poly.pdbx_seq_one_letter_code
_entity_poly.pdbx_strand_id
1 'polypeptide(L)'
;MHFNSHLLPVIFTIIYVSSVFGLEESDSFASRMTAQSSTLPKVPATGLDVDRYPVGPEGLELEQVHVYVRHGERTPVGVRLNNQPANIPEHWSLCKTARQMQQMPVVNKASGNDLLPMKKLVERTDGSTVEAECLLGELTDLGRKSTLNYGTSLRKLYIDKLGFLPDTLEDSRQVYFRTTNMPRTTESLQQIVSGLYPSSKCNRDGMPSILVRNGRDENLIGNTSNCKRLEVLLVGFAQAAASAFNPTLEPLDKKLSKYLGGKPIRVDGKPRASGIMDTIRAAVVHGIKVPPEFEDKNIVDTLERAVITEWFSGALTHYTKLLICLRSFQHQVVSKTALTHPPLGHRLNLPLKDRTEEVRRLGMGRLLDDLSRKMQHKADYGEKDPLKILLHSTHDTGIAAVCSTLDVFDDKWPAFTASVTFELFKKTSPAPNHSVSMISQLLMSSFSATSKPEYCEFCLPSSTPTKRSAHEESGTHGTHEY
;
A
#
# COMPACT_ATOMS: atom_id res chain seq x y z
N MET A 1 10.27 26.01 -32.29
CA MET A 1 10.36 24.72 -33.03
C MET A 1 8.94 24.24 -33.26
N HIS A 2 8.55 24.07 -34.53
CA HIS A 2 7.23 23.59 -34.91
C HIS A 2 6.99 22.17 -34.37
N PHE A 3 5.92 21.99 -33.61
CA PHE A 3 5.40 20.67 -33.26
C PHE A 3 4.72 20.09 -34.50
N ASN A 4 5.31 19.03 -35.04
CA ASN A 4 4.76 18.28 -36.14
C ASN A 4 3.61 17.42 -35.59
N SER A 5 2.38 17.73 -35.98
CA SER A 5 1.15 17.02 -35.60
C SER A 5 1.02 15.72 -36.38
N HIS A 6 1.87 14.74 -36.10
CA HIS A 6 1.61 13.35 -36.49
C HIS A 6 0.94 12.63 -35.33
N LEU A 7 -0.32 12.23 -35.57
CA LEU A 7 -1.14 11.28 -34.82
C LEU A 7 -0.38 10.49 -33.72
N LEU A 8 -0.46 10.97 -32.48
CA LEU A 8 -0.23 10.11 -31.32
C LEU A 8 -1.29 9.01 -31.36
N PRO A 9 -0.92 7.71 -31.29
CA PRO A 9 -1.93 6.67 -31.15
C PRO A 9 -2.75 6.98 -29.90
N VAL A 10 -4.08 6.93 -30.03
CA VAL A 10 -4.97 7.08 -28.88
C VAL A 10 -4.68 5.93 -27.94
N ILE A 11 -4.07 6.25 -26.81
CA ILE A 11 -3.63 5.30 -25.79
C ILE A 11 -4.58 5.41 -24.61
N PHE A 12 -5.09 4.26 -24.17
CA PHE A 12 -6.01 4.17 -23.04
C PHE A 12 -5.26 3.58 -21.85
N THR A 13 -5.43 4.16 -20.67
CA THR A 13 -5.02 3.55 -19.42
C THR A 13 -6.25 2.96 -18.75
N ILE A 14 -6.27 1.65 -18.55
CA ILE A 14 -7.30 1.00 -17.72
C ILE A 14 -6.70 0.77 -16.34
N ILE A 15 -7.42 1.19 -15.30
CA ILE A 15 -7.05 1.01 -13.91
C ILE A 15 -7.87 -0.15 -13.37
N TYR A 16 -7.21 -1.29 -13.15
CA TYR A 16 -7.79 -2.41 -12.42
C TYR A 16 -7.38 -2.31 -10.96
N VAL A 17 -8.33 -1.89 -10.12
CA VAL A 17 -8.22 -2.13 -8.69
C VAL A 17 -8.71 -3.55 -8.47
N SER A 18 -7.79 -4.50 -8.39
CA SER A 18 -8.14 -5.85 -7.95
C SER A 18 -8.63 -5.71 -6.52
N SER A 19 -9.91 -6.00 -6.33
CA SER A 19 -10.63 -5.66 -5.13
C SER A 19 -9.93 -6.16 -3.87
N VAL A 20 -9.96 -5.29 -2.86
CA VAL A 20 -9.87 -5.56 -1.41
C VAL A 20 -10.98 -6.55 -0.94
N PHE A 21 -11.69 -7.20 -1.85
CA PHE A 21 -12.84 -8.05 -1.56
C PHE A 21 -12.53 -9.52 -1.64
N GLY A 22 -12.67 -10.12 -0.47
CA GLY A 22 -13.45 -11.32 -0.37
C GLY A 22 -14.80 -11.20 -1.06
N LEU A 23 -15.00 -12.04 -2.07
CA LEU A 23 -16.33 -12.29 -2.61
C LEU A 23 -17.21 -12.83 -1.46
N GLU A 24 -18.11 -11.99 -0.93
CA GLU A 24 -19.36 -12.51 -0.38
C GLU A 24 -20.17 -13.01 -1.59
N GLU A 25 -20.44 -14.32 -1.61
CA GLU A 25 -21.39 -14.91 -2.53
C GLU A 25 -22.76 -14.24 -2.33
N SER A 26 -23.30 -13.68 -3.40
CA SER A 26 -24.71 -13.30 -3.44
C SER A 26 -25.56 -14.57 -3.36
N ASP A 27 -26.35 -14.68 -2.30
CA ASP A 27 -27.42 -15.66 -2.11
C ASP A 27 -28.23 -15.86 -3.40
N SER A 28 -28.27 -17.11 -3.88
CA SER A 28 -29.43 -17.60 -4.63
C SER A 28 -30.10 -18.69 -3.80
N PHE A 29 -31.34 -18.38 -3.47
CA PHE A 29 -32.27 -19.14 -2.65
C PHE A 29 -32.51 -20.56 -3.23
N ALA A 30 -32.57 -21.53 -2.31
CA ALA A 30 -33.04 -22.92 -2.46
C ALA A 30 -32.00 -24.00 -2.82
N SER A 31 -31.47 -24.70 -1.81
CA SER A 31 -31.92 -26.05 -1.45
C SER A 31 -30.97 -26.74 -0.45
N ARG A 32 -31.56 -27.45 0.52
CA ARG A 32 -31.00 -28.48 1.42
C ARG A 32 -30.28 -28.04 2.70
N MET A 33 -31.10 -28.03 3.76
CA MET A 33 -30.76 -28.54 5.08
C MET A 33 -29.91 -29.82 5.00
N THR A 34 -28.74 -29.83 5.65
CA THR A 34 -28.35 -30.76 6.75
C THR A 34 -26.83 -30.70 6.97
N ALA A 35 -26.42 -30.96 8.22
CA ALA A 35 -25.07 -31.18 8.75
C ALA A 35 -24.29 -29.95 9.26
N GLN A 36 -24.21 -29.90 10.60
CA GLN A 36 -23.27 -29.13 11.40
C GLN A 36 -21.82 -29.47 11.02
N SER A 37 -21.03 -28.45 10.70
CA SER A 37 -19.58 -28.46 10.90
C SER A 37 -19.15 -27.03 11.18
N SER A 38 -18.57 -26.82 12.37
CA SER A 38 -17.98 -25.56 12.81
C SER A 38 -16.76 -25.22 11.95
N THR A 39 -16.95 -24.44 10.89
CA THR A 39 -15.85 -23.84 10.13
C THR A 39 -15.83 -22.35 10.43
N LEU A 40 -14.74 -21.88 11.04
CA LEU A 40 -14.38 -20.47 11.07
C LEU A 40 -14.51 -19.89 9.63
N PRO A 41 -14.99 -18.65 9.46
CA PRO A 41 -15.12 -18.06 8.13
C PRO A 41 -13.77 -18.12 7.40
N LYS A 42 -13.75 -18.82 6.26
CA LYS A 42 -12.57 -18.88 5.39
C LYS A 42 -12.26 -17.47 4.94
N VAL A 43 -11.10 -16.95 5.30
CA VAL A 43 -10.59 -15.71 4.70
C VAL A 43 -10.51 -15.95 3.19
N PRO A 44 -11.25 -15.20 2.37
CA PRO A 44 -11.27 -15.41 0.95
C PRO A 44 -9.88 -15.15 0.37
N ALA A 45 -9.46 -16.03 -0.54
CA ALA A 45 -8.16 -15.93 -1.18
C ALA A 45 -8.06 -14.58 -1.90
N THR A 46 -7.11 -13.74 -1.50
CA THR A 46 -6.76 -12.46 -2.15
C THR A 46 -5.97 -12.72 -3.45
N GLY A 47 -6.48 -13.60 -4.30
CA GLY A 47 -5.92 -13.93 -5.60
C GLY A 47 -6.51 -13.04 -6.70
N LEU A 48 -5.71 -12.73 -7.71
CA LEU A 48 -6.18 -12.15 -8.95
C LEU A 48 -7.15 -13.15 -9.61
N ASP A 49 -8.41 -12.77 -9.81
CA ASP A 49 -9.40 -13.59 -10.50
C ASP A 49 -9.13 -13.55 -12.01
N VAL A 50 -8.28 -14.48 -12.46
CA VAL A 50 -7.86 -14.59 -13.86
C VAL A 50 -9.05 -14.92 -14.77
N ASP A 51 -10.02 -15.68 -14.28
CA ASP A 51 -11.15 -16.14 -15.09
C ASP A 51 -12.10 -14.98 -15.38
N ARG A 52 -12.36 -14.12 -14.38
CA ARG A 52 -13.18 -12.91 -14.53
C ARG A 52 -12.43 -11.69 -15.06
N TYR A 53 -11.14 -11.82 -15.39
CA TYR A 53 -10.40 -10.72 -16.01
C TYR A 53 -11.08 -10.29 -17.33
N PRO A 54 -11.56 -9.04 -17.44
CA PRO A 54 -12.18 -8.56 -18.65
C PRO A 54 -11.09 -8.35 -19.71
N VAL A 55 -11.17 -9.12 -20.79
CA VAL A 55 -10.27 -8.95 -21.94
C VAL A 55 -10.47 -7.53 -22.49
N GLY A 56 -9.36 -6.87 -22.85
CA GLY A 56 -9.39 -5.52 -23.40
C GLY A 56 -10.39 -5.40 -24.56
N PRO A 57 -11.09 -4.24 -24.70
CA PRO A 57 -12.03 -4.00 -25.79
C PRO A 57 -11.46 -4.34 -27.17
N GLU A 58 -12.31 -4.84 -28.07
CA GLU A 58 -11.92 -5.11 -29.46
C GLU A 58 -11.30 -3.87 -30.10
N GLY A 59 -10.15 -4.05 -30.76
CA GLY A 59 -9.40 -2.94 -31.35
C GLY A 59 -8.37 -2.30 -30.41
N LEU A 60 -8.11 -2.87 -29.22
CA LEU A 60 -7.04 -2.46 -28.31
C LEU A 60 -6.02 -3.59 -28.08
N GLU A 61 -4.74 -3.23 -28.04
CA GLU A 61 -3.62 -4.13 -27.77
C GLU A 61 -2.89 -3.67 -26.49
N LEU A 62 -2.59 -4.61 -25.59
CA LEU A 62 -1.90 -4.32 -24.32
C LEU A 62 -0.40 -4.08 -24.58
N GLU A 63 0.12 -2.96 -24.10
CA GLU A 63 1.50 -2.51 -24.34
C GLU A 63 2.38 -2.57 -23.08
N GLN A 64 1.83 -2.22 -21.92
CA GLN A 64 2.60 -2.16 -20.66
C GLN A 64 1.70 -2.29 -19.43
N VAL A 65 2.22 -2.97 -18.39
CA VAL A 65 1.51 -3.23 -17.14
C VAL A 65 2.33 -2.74 -15.95
N HIS A 66 1.71 -1.97 -15.05
CA HIS A 66 2.29 -1.57 -13.76
C HIS A 66 1.45 -2.13 -12.63
N VAL A 67 2.01 -2.99 -11.80
CA VAL A 67 1.35 -3.56 -10.62
C VAL A 67 1.98 -2.98 -9.37
N TYR A 68 1.15 -2.49 -8.45
CA TYR A 68 1.53 -2.09 -7.10
C TYR A 68 0.84 -3.03 -6.13
N VAL A 69 1.58 -3.67 -5.24
CA VAL A 69 1.06 -4.74 -4.38
C VAL A 69 1.50 -4.53 -2.94
N ARG A 70 0.56 -4.64 -1.99
CA ARG A 70 0.87 -4.69 -0.56
C ARG A 70 1.60 -5.99 -0.26
N HIS A 71 2.58 -5.95 0.65
CA HIS A 71 3.17 -7.18 1.17
C HIS A 71 2.12 -8.19 1.68
N GLY A 72 2.51 -9.47 1.73
CA GLY A 72 1.68 -10.54 2.26
C GLY A 72 1.46 -10.47 3.77
N GLU A 73 0.80 -11.51 4.30
CA GLU A 73 0.49 -11.68 5.72
C GLU A 73 1.77 -11.65 6.58
N ARG A 74 1.67 -10.93 7.70
CA ARG A 74 2.77 -10.73 8.64
C ARG A 74 2.28 -10.84 10.08
N THR A 75 3.22 -10.98 11.01
CA THR A 75 2.95 -10.72 12.43
C THR A 75 2.58 -9.26 12.67
N PRO A 76 1.94 -8.94 13.81
CA PRO A 76 1.71 -7.56 14.20
C PRO A 76 3.03 -6.80 14.39
N VAL A 77 3.00 -5.48 14.21
CA VAL A 77 4.19 -4.63 14.40
C VAL A 77 4.47 -4.31 15.87
N GLY A 78 3.56 -4.67 16.77
CA GLY A 78 3.75 -4.51 18.21
C GLY A 78 2.92 -5.49 19.02
N VAL A 79 3.42 -5.82 20.21
CA VAL A 79 2.74 -6.70 21.17
C VAL A 79 1.59 -5.94 21.83
N ARG A 80 0.36 -6.44 21.65
CA ARG A 80 -0.88 -5.88 22.21
C ARG A 80 -1.83 -7.03 22.48
N LEU A 81 -2.80 -6.82 23.38
CA LEU A 81 -3.86 -7.79 23.67
C LEU A 81 -3.33 -9.18 24.13
N ASN A 82 -2.11 -9.25 24.68
CA ASN A 82 -1.49 -10.51 25.09
C ASN A 82 -1.96 -11.01 26.46
N ASN A 83 -2.41 -10.10 27.33
CA ASN A 83 -2.91 -10.44 28.65
C ASN A 83 -4.35 -10.96 28.62
N GLN A 84 -4.77 -11.60 29.72
CA GLN A 84 -6.17 -11.94 29.95
C GLN A 84 -7.04 -10.66 29.94
N PRO A 85 -8.26 -10.69 29.35
CA PRO A 85 -8.93 -11.86 28.78
C PRO A 85 -8.70 -12.08 27.27
N ALA A 86 -7.85 -11.29 26.60
CA ALA A 86 -7.66 -11.39 25.15
C ALA A 86 -6.75 -12.56 24.75
N ASN A 87 -5.66 -12.79 25.49
CA ASN A 87 -4.74 -13.92 25.31
C ASN A 87 -4.22 -14.10 23.87
N ILE A 88 -4.01 -13.00 23.12
CA ILE A 88 -3.36 -13.09 21.81
C ILE A 88 -1.87 -13.41 22.03
N PRO A 89 -1.28 -14.41 21.35
CA PRO A 89 0.11 -14.78 21.58
C PRO A 89 1.06 -13.58 21.38
N GLU A 90 2.01 -13.44 22.29
CA GLU A 90 3.13 -12.52 22.13
C GLU A 90 4.14 -13.05 21.11
N HIS A 91 4.38 -14.36 21.14
CA HIS A 91 5.32 -15.06 20.26
C HIS A 91 4.57 -15.80 19.14
N TRP A 92 5.01 -15.60 17.90
CA TRP A 92 4.31 -16.06 16.70
C TRP A 92 5.15 -17.08 15.94
N SER A 93 4.93 -18.38 16.16
CA SER A 93 5.68 -19.48 15.51
C SER A 93 5.21 -19.78 14.07
N LEU A 94 5.26 -18.77 13.19
CA LEU A 94 4.72 -18.81 11.83
C LEU A 94 5.76 -18.59 10.71
N CYS A 95 7.05 -18.63 11.03
CA CYS A 95 8.16 -18.34 10.11
C CYS A 95 9.13 -19.51 10.03
N LYS A 96 8.67 -20.70 9.63
CA LYS A 96 9.51 -21.89 9.45
C LYS A 96 10.37 -21.78 8.20
N THR A 97 9.81 -21.34 7.08
CA THR A 97 10.51 -21.29 5.78
C THR A 97 11.59 -20.20 5.74
N ALA A 98 11.34 -19.06 6.39
CA ALA A 98 12.25 -17.89 6.41
C ALA A 98 13.65 -18.14 7.00
N ARG A 99 13.85 -19.28 7.68
CA ARG A 99 15.01 -19.50 8.57
C ARG A 99 16.17 -20.19 7.88
N GLN A 100 15.99 -20.68 6.66
CA GLN A 100 17.07 -21.22 5.83
C GLN A 100 17.64 -20.08 4.97
N MET A 101 18.73 -19.48 5.45
CA MET A 101 19.43 -18.43 4.71
C MET A 101 20.54 -19.08 3.87
N GLN A 102 20.53 -18.77 2.58
CA GLN A 102 21.64 -19.08 1.69
C GLN A 102 22.41 -17.78 1.47
N GLN A 103 23.64 -17.74 1.98
CA GLN A 103 24.52 -16.60 1.77
C GLN A 103 25.72 -17.02 0.95
N MET A 104 26.19 -16.09 0.12
CA MET A 104 27.43 -16.25 -0.63
C MET A 104 28.59 -15.82 0.27
N PRO A 105 29.39 -16.76 0.82
CA PRO A 105 30.62 -16.37 1.49
C PRO A 105 31.59 -15.69 0.51
N VAL A 106 32.33 -14.69 0.99
CA VAL A 106 33.52 -14.21 0.29
C VAL A 106 34.61 -15.25 0.50
N VAL A 107 34.70 -16.23 -0.40
CA VAL A 107 35.78 -17.23 -0.39
C VAL A 107 36.92 -16.73 -1.28
N ASN A 108 38.15 -16.78 -0.76
CA ASN A 108 39.35 -16.61 -1.58
C ASN A 108 39.39 -17.73 -2.61
N LYS A 109 38.95 -17.42 -3.85
CA LYS A 109 38.83 -18.30 -5.03
C LYS A 109 39.52 -19.66 -4.91
N ALA A 110 38.73 -20.73 -4.74
CA ALA A 110 38.90 -22.02 -5.42
C ALA A 110 37.76 -22.96 -4.99
N SER A 111 37.03 -23.49 -5.97
CA SER A 111 35.88 -24.43 -5.87
C SER A 111 34.52 -23.85 -5.49
N GLY A 112 33.56 -24.03 -6.41
CA GLY A 112 32.14 -24.21 -6.10
C GLY A 112 31.30 -22.97 -5.81
N ASN A 113 30.03 -23.00 -6.25
CA ASN A 113 28.96 -22.22 -5.64
C ASN A 113 28.70 -22.77 -4.23
N ASP A 114 29.66 -22.61 -3.32
CA ASP A 114 29.55 -23.08 -1.94
C ASP A 114 28.67 -22.09 -1.15
N LEU A 115 27.35 -22.22 -1.35
CA LEU A 115 26.36 -21.57 -0.51
C LEU A 115 26.53 -22.11 0.91
N LEU A 116 26.77 -21.23 1.89
CA LEU A 116 26.78 -21.63 3.30
C LEU A 116 25.33 -21.63 3.81
N PRO A 117 24.76 -22.80 4.14
CA PRO A 117 23.45 -22.85 4.75
C PRO A 117 23.55 -22.32 6.19
N MET A 118 22.92 -21.17 6.45
CA MET A 118 22.80 -20.62 7.80
C MET A 118 21.37 -20.75 8.30
N LYS A 119 21.23 -21.08 9.59
CA LYS A 119 19.92 -21.12 10.26
C LYS A 119 19.76 -19.88 11.12
N LYS A 120 18.73 -19.08 10.85
CA LYS A 120 18.34 -17.95 11.71
C LYS A 120 17.55 -18.48 12.90
N LEU A 121 17.87 -18.07 14.12
CA LEU A 121 17.06 -18.31 15.33
C LEU A 121 16.60 -16.98 15.92
N VAL A 122 15.53 -16.98 16.70
CA VAL A 122 15.14 -15.83 17.52
C VAL A 122 15.64 -16.08 18.93
N GLU A 123 16.40 -15.14 19.47
CA GLU A 123 16.77 -15.10 20.87
C GLU A 123 15.75 -14.26 21.64
N ARG A 124 15.21 -14.82 22.72
CA ARG A 124 14.30 -14.12 23.63
C ARG A 124 15.06 -13.44 24.75
N THR A 125 14.41 -12.53 25.47
CA THR A 125 15.01 -11.77 26.58
C THR A 125 15.48 -12.65 27.75
N ASP A 126 14.97 -13.88 27.85
CA ASP A 126 15.40 -14.88 28.84
C ASP A 126 16.62 -15.71 28.38
N GLY A 127 17.18 -15.41 27.20
CA GLY A 127 18.30 -16.14 26.59
C GLY A 127 17.90 -17.45 25.90
N SER A 128 16.61 -17.81 25.90
CA SER A 128 16.15 -18.97 25.15
C SER A 128 16.18 -18.70 23.64
N THR A 129 16.53 -19.73 22.87
CA THR A 129 16.52 -19.67 21.40
C THR A 129 15.36 -20.47 20.86
N VAL A 130 14.59 -19.86 19.95
CA VAL A 130 13.39 -20.46 19.39
C VAL A 130 13.50 -20.52 17.88
N GLU A 131 13.21 -21.71 17.36
CA GLU A 131 13.08 -21.94 15.93
C GLU A 131 11.70 -21.50 15.44
N ALA A 132 11.65 -20.97 14.23
CA ALA A 132 10.42 -20.63 13.50
C ALA A 132 9.50 -19.55 14.13
N GLU A 133 9.90 -18.95 15.25
CA GLU A 133 9.28 -17.73 15.75
C GLU A 133 9.51 -16.58 14.76
N CYS A 134 8.50 -15.77 14.49
CA CYS A 134 8.60 -14.55 13.70
C CYS A 134 8.90 -13.36 14.61
N LEU A 135 9.74 -12.43 14.15
CA LEU A 135 9.86 -11.09 14.74
C LEU A 135 8.61 -10.27 14.45
N LEU A 136 8.43 -9.15 15.17
CA LEU A 136 7.34 -8.21 14.95
C LEU A 136 7.42 -7.63 13.53
N GLY A 137 6.28 -7.61 12.83
CA GLY A 137 6.18 -7.17 11.44
C GLY A 137 6.89 -8.06 10.41
N GLU A 138 7.39 -9.24 10.78
CA GLU A 138 8.03 -10.18 9.85
C GLU A 138 6.98 -10.90 8.98
N LEU A 139 7.29 -11.10 7.69
CA LEU A 139 6.43 -11.84 6.76
C LEU A 139 6.32 -13.30 7.22
N THR A 140 5.10 -13.83 7.32
CA THR A 140 4.89 -15.23 7.72
C THR A 140 4.97 -16.17 6.52
N ASP A 141 5.01 -17.48 6.78
CA ASP A 141 4.97 -18.48 5.70
C ASP A 141 3.66 -18.44 4.92
N LEU A 142 2.55 -18.02 5.57
CA LEU A 142 1.29 -17.72 4.89
C LEU A 142 1.48 -16.54 3.91
N GLY A 143 2.12 -15.46 4.36
CA GLY A 143 2.47 -14.31 3.52
C GLY A 143 3.34 -14.66 2.33
N ARG A 144 4.31 -15.57 2.50
CA ARG A 144 5.12 -16.07 1.38
C ARG A 144 4.28 -16.86 0.38
N LYS A 145 3.41 -17.72 0.87
CA LYS A 145 2.54 -18.55 0.03
C LYS A 145 1.51 -17.72 -0.75
N SER A 146 0.87 -16.74 -0.11
CA SER A 146 -0.14 -15.89 -0.75
C SER A 146 0.47 -15.03 -1.87
N THR A 147 1.65 -14.46 -1.62
CA THR A 147 2.38 -13.65 -2.61
C THR A 147 2.96 -14.51 -3.74
N LEU A 148 3.40 -15.74 -3.48
CA LEU A 148 3.76 -16.71 -4.53
C LEU A 148 2.55 -17.03 -5.43
N ASN A 149 1.40 -17.33 -4.82
CA ASN A 149 0.16 -17.61 -5.57
C ASN A 149 -0.29 -16.41 -6.41
N TYR A 150 -0.12 -15.19 -5.90
CA TYR A 150 -0.36 -13.97 -6.68
C TYR A 150 0.54 -13.90 -7.91
N GLY A 151 1.84 -14.17 -7.75
CA GLY A 151 2.79 -14.30 -8.87
C GLY A 151 2.37 -15.35 -9.91
N THR A 152 1.95 -16.53 -9.46
CA THR A 152 1.41 -17.58 -10.35
C THR A 152 0.15 -17.13 -11.08
N SER A 153 -0.69 -16.32 -10.43
CA SER A 153 -1.89 -15.76 -11.07
C SER A 153 -1.54 -14.72 -12.13
N LEU A 154 -0.50 -13.89 -11.90
CA LEU A 154 0.05 -13.00 -12.93
C LEU A 154 0.58 -13.78 -14.13
N ARG A 155 1.25 -14.91 -13.92
CA ARG A 155 1.69 -15.80 -15.02
C ARG A 155 0.49 -16.31 -15.82
N LYS A 156 -0.50 -16.88 -15.15
CA LYS A 156 -1.73 -17.37 -15.80
C LYS A 156 -2.41 -16.28 -16.63
N LEU A 157 -2.45 -15.05 -16.12
CA LEU A 157 -3.05 -13.94 -16.85
C LEU A 157 -2.17 -13.47 -18.02
N TYR A 158 -0.98 -12.96 -17.75
CA TYR A 158 -0.19 -12.22 -18.72
C TYR A 158 0.65 -13.12 -19.65
N ILE A 159 0.92 -14.36 -19.26
CA ILE A 159 1.63 -15.34 -20.11
C ILE A 159 0.60 -16.28 -20.75
N ASP A 160 -0.15 -17.03 -19.94
CA ASP A 160 -0.96 -18.13 -20.47
C ASP A 160 -2.24 -17.65 -21.18
N LYS A 161 -2.99 -16.72 -20.57
CA LYS A 161 -4.29 -16.25 -21.09
C LYS A 161 -4.14 -15.17 -22.16
N LEU A 162 -3.26 -14.18 -21.94
CA LEU A 162 -3.11 -13.03 -22.83
C LEU A 162 -1.96 -13.16 -23.83
N GLY A 163 -0.98 -14.05 -23.59
CA GLY A 163 0.22 -14.14 -24.44
C GLY A 163 1.07 -12.86 -24.48
N PHE A 164 0.89 -11.95 -23.51
CA PHE A 164 1.52 -10.63 -23.47
C PHE A 164 3.01 -10.72 -23.11
N LEU A 165 3.33 -11.56 -22.13
CA LEU A 165 4.68 -11.86 -21.66
C LEU A 165 5.16 -13.22 -22.22
N PRO A 166 6.47 -13.39 -22.46
CA PRO A 166 7.02 -14.68 -22.87
C PRO A 166 6.96 -15.72 -21.75
N ASP A 167 6.96 -17.01 -22.11
CA ASP A 167 6.98 -18.12 -21.15
C ASP A 167 8.29 -18.17 -20.34
N THR A 168 9.41 -17.76 -20.97
CA THR A 168 10.76 -17.66 -20.41
C THR A 168 11.25 -16.21 -20.42
N LEU A 169 11.91 -15.79 -19.33
CA LEU A 169 12.53 -14.48 -19.24
C LEU A 169 13.95 -14.55 -19.81
N GLU A 170 14.11 -14.03 -21.01
CA GLU A 170 15.40 -13.97 -21.72
C GLU A 170 16.05 -12.60 -21.63
N ASP A 171 15.23 -11.54 -21.68
CA ASP A 171 15.67 -10.14 -21.62
C ASP A 171 15.17 -9.48 -20.34
N SER A 172 16.09 -9.23 -19.41
CA SER A 172 15.77 -8.56 -18.14
C SER A 172 15.24 -7.13 -18.32
N ARG A 173 15.41 -6.49 -19.49
CA ARG A 173 14.83 -5.17 -19.79
C ARG A 173 13.32 -5.21 -19.98
N GLN A 174 12.73 -6.39 -20.18
CA GLN A 174 11.28 -6.55 -20.29
C GLN A 174 10.54 -6.42 -18.96
N VAL A 175 11.28 -6.48 -17.83
CA VAL A 175 10.72 -6.47 -16.48
C VAL A 175 11.37 -5.37 -15.63
N TYR A 176 10.59 -4.82 -14.71
CA TYR A 176 11.09 -3.89 -13.70
C TYR A 176 10.50 -4.26 -12.34
N PHE A 177 11.34 -4.72 -11.41
CA PHE A 177 10.88 -5.10 -10.08
C PHE A 177 11.46 -4.17 -9.04
N ARG A 178 10.59 -3.54 -8.23
CA ARG A 178 11.01 -2.59 -7.21
C ARG A 178 10.24 -2.80 -5.92
N THR A 179 10.91 -2.60 -4.79
CA THR A 179 10.31 -2.68 -3.46
C THR A 179 10.75 -1.51 -2.60
N THR A 180 9.95 -1.16 -1.60
CA THR A 180 10.44 -0.38 -0.45
C THR A 180 11.55 -1.15 0.26
N ASN A 181 12.42 -0.44 1.00
CA ASN A 181 13.49 -1.06 1.79
C ASN A 181 12.98 -1.68 3.11
N MET A 182 11.94 -2.51 3.03
CA MET A 182 11.35 -3.20 4.16
C MET A 182 11.41 -4.72 3.93
N PRO A 183 12.00 -5.53 4.82
CA PRO A 183 12.23 -6.95 4.56
C PRO A 183 11.00 -7.71 4.08
N ARG A 184 9.84 -7.51 4.72
CA ARG A 184 8.57 -8.13 4.31
C ARG A 184 8.10 -7.76 2.91
N THR A 185 8.40 -6.54 2.43
CA THR A 185 8.06 -6.12 1.06
C THR A 185 9.02 -6.75 0.05
N THR A 186 10.32 -6.83 0.38
CA THR A 186 11.32 -7.49 -0.46
C THR A 186 11.02 -8.99 -0.61
N GLU A 187 10.75 -9.67 0.50
CA GLU A 187 10.39 -11.09 0.49
C GLU A 187 9.09 -11.33 -0.29
N SER A 188 8.07 -10.47 -0.10
CA SER A 188 6.82 -10.58 -0.87
C SER A 188 7.08 -10.46 -2.38
N LEU A 189 7.89 -9.49 -2.80
CA LEU A 189 8.24 -9.33 -4.21
C LEU A 189 9.02 -10.53 -4.76
N GLN A 190 9.96 -11.07 -3.98
CA GLN A 190 10.70 -12.28 -4.38
C GLN A 190 9.76 -13.46 -4.63
N GLN A 191 8.73 -13.65 -3.80
CA GLN A 191 7.74 -14.71 -4.00
C GLN A 191 6.89 -14.45 -5.25
N ILE A 192 6.44 -13.21 -5.46
CA ILE A 192 5.67 -12.84 -6.67
C ILE A 192 6.50 -13.09 -7.93
N VAL A 193 7.77 -12.67 -7.94
CA VAL A 193 8.68 -12.89 -9.07
C VAL A 193 8.91 -14.38 -9.30
N SER A 194 9.11 -15.17 -8.23
CA SER A 194 9.25 -16.63 -8.32
C SER A 194 7.99 -17.32 -8.87
N GLY A 195 6.81 -16.78 -8.59
CA GLY A 195 5.54 -17.28 -9.13
C GLY A 195 5.32 -16.89 -10.59
N LEU A 196 5.76 -15.69 -10.99
CA LEU A 196 5.65 -15.18 -12.36
C LEU A 196 6.66 -15.86 -13.30
N TYR A 197 7.93 -15.88 -12.91
CA TYR A 197 9.04 -16.54 -13.59
C TYR A 197 9.82 -17.41 -12.59
N PRO A 198 9.46 -18.70 -12.47
CA PRO A 198 10.24 -19.65 -11.68
C PRO A 198 11.69 -19.74 -12.16
N SER A 199 12.62 -20.16 -11.31
CA SER A 199 14.05 -20.22 -11.66
C SER A 199 14.36 -21.05 -12.92
N SER A 200 13.56 -22.07 -13.23
CA SER A 200 13.69 -22.87 -14.47
C SER A 200 13.26 -22.13 -15.74
N LYS A 201 12.62 -20.97 -15.61
CA LYS A 201 12.14 -20.10 -16.70
C LYS A 201 12.96 -18.81 -16.82
N CYS A 202 14.05 -18.67 -16.06
CA CYS A 202 14.98 -17.54 -16.15
C CYS A 202 16.31 -18.01 -16.73
N ASN A 203 16.76 -17.41 -17.84
CA ASN A 203 18.10 -17.65 -18.38
C ASN A 203 19.15 -16.80 -17.62
N ARG A 204 20.46 -17.09 -17.80
CA ARG A 204 21.54 -16.34 -17.10
C ARG A 204 21.45 -14.82 -17.31
N ASP A 205 21.11 -14.38 -18.51
CA ASP A 205 20.98 -12.95 -18.86
C ASP A 205 19.59 -12.36 -18.50
N GLY A 206 18.62 -13.24 -18.21
CA GLY A 206 17.26 -12.91 -17.82
C GLY A 206 17.03 -12.91 -16.30
N MET A 207 18.07 -13.06 -15.48
CA MET A 207 17.93 -13.04 -14.03
C MET A 207 17.38 -11.68 -13.56
N PRO A 208 16.17 -11.63 -12.99
CA PRO A 208 15.54 -10.37 -12.70
C PRO A 208 16.19 -9.71 -11.47
N SER A 209 16.43 -8.40 -11.58
CA SER A 209 16.96 -7.59 -10.48
C SER A 209 15.82 -7.01 -9.65
N ILE A 210 16.01 -6.95 -8.32
CA ILE A 210 15.11 -6.24 -7.41
C ILE A 210 15.73 -4.90 -7.05
N LEU A 211 15.02 -3.82 -7.35
CA LEU A 211 15.44 -2.46 -7.11
C LEU A 211 14.89 -1.95 -5.78
N VAL A 212 15.73 -1.25 -5.03
CA VAL A 212 15.39 -0.64 -3.74
C VAL A 212 15.91 0.79 -3.75
N ARG A 213 15.10 1.75 -3.29
CA ARG A 213 15.55 3.13 -3.08
C ARG A 213 15.96 3.36 -1.62
N ASN A 214 16.82 4.34 -1.42
CA ASN A 214 17.06 4.88 -0.09
C ASN A 214 15.75 5.48 0.46
N GLY A 215 15.54 5.37 1.78
CA GLY A 215 14.37 5.93 2.45
C GLY A 215 14.15 7.42 2.18
N ARG A 216 15.19 8.21 1.90
CA ARG A 216 15.04 9.63 1.52
C ARG A 216 14.40 9.84 0.15
N ASP A 217 14.67 8.94 -0.79
CA ASP A 217 14.21 9.01 -2.19
C ASP A 217 12.96 8.16 -2.44
N GLU A 218 12.47 7.47 -1.40
CA GLU A 218 11.34 6.56 -1.51
C GLU A 218 10.05 7.35 -1.85
N ASN A 219 9.32 6.82 -2.84
CA ASN A 219 8.06 7.35 -3.34
C ASN A 219 6.97 6.29 -3.51
N LEU A 220 7.20 5.02 -3.13
CA LEU A 220 6.15 4.00 -3.05
C LEU A 220 5.19 4.20 -1.86
N ILE A 221 5.50 5.17 -0.99
CA ILE A 221 4.73 5.60 0.18
C ILE A 221 4.76 7.12 0.30
N GLY A 222 3.83 7.68 1.09
CA GLY A 222 3.83 9.10 1.46
C GLY A 222 4.99 9.37 2.41
N ASN A 223 6.12 9.85 1.87
CA ASN A 223 7.39 9.93 2.60
C ASN A 223 7.43 11.11 3.58
N THR A 224 6.81 10.95 4.75
CA THR A 224 6.78 11.95 5.83
C THR A 224 8.16 12.23 6.42
N SER A 225 9.06 11.24 6.41
CA SER A 225 10.43 11.39 6.89
C SER A 225 11.20 12.45 6.11
N ASN A 226 10.98 12.52 4.78
CA ASN A 226 11.62 13.51 3.91
C ASN A 226 10.78 14.77 3.65
N CYS A 227 9.45 14.68 3.74
CA CYS A 227 8.55 15.81 3.49
C CYS A 227 7.87 16.31 4.78
N LYS A 228 8.48 17.32 5.41
CA LYS A 228 7.95 17.92 6.66
C LYS A 228 6.58 18.57 6.51
N ARG A 229 6.27 19.13 5.33
CA ARG A 229 4.93 19.66 5.06
C ARG A 229 3.88 18.55 5.06
N LEU A 230 4.17 17.42 4.42
CA LEU A 230 3.29 16.25 4.43
C LEU A 230 3.08 15.71 5.85
N GLU A 231 4.16 15.61 6.64
CA GLU A 231 4.10 15.20 8.04
C GLU A 231 3.12 16.07 8.85
N VAL A 232 3.27 17.39 8.79
CA VAL A 232 2.39 18.35 9.50
C VAL A 232 0.93 18.20 9.07
N LEU A 233 0.68 18.04 7.76
CA LEU A 233 -0.67 17.85 7.24
C LEU A 233 -1.30 16.57 7.80
N LEU A 234 -0.60 15.44 7.72
CA LEU A 234 -1.11 14.14 8.19
C LEU A 234 -1.35 14.12 9.71
N VAL A 235 -0.50 14.79 10.51
CA VAL A 235 -0.76 14.96 11.95
C VAL A 235 -2.07 15.72 12.18
N GLY A 236 -2.32 16.79 11.43
CA GLY A 236 -3.57 17.54 11.52
C GLY A 236 -4.80 16.71 11.16
N PHE A 237 -4.71 15.88 10.11
CA PHE A 237 -5.78 14.96 9.74
C PHE A 237 -6.02 13.88 10.80
N ALA A 238 -4.97 13.32 11.40
CA ALA A 238 -5.09 12.35 12.47
C ALA A 238 -5.77 12.94 13.73
N GLN A 239 -5.44 14.19 14.10
CA GLN A 239 -6.09 14.90 15.20
C GLN A 239 -7.58 15.17 14.91
N ALA A 240 -7.91 15.56 13.68
CA ALA A 240 -9.29 15.75 13.27
C ALA A 240 -10.07 14.43 13.28
N ALA A 241 -9.46 13.33 12.83
CA ALA A 241 -10.05 11.99 12.88
C ALA A 241 -10.32 11.55 14.32
N ALA A 242 -9.38 11.76 15.24
CA ALA A 242 -9.58 11.48 16.66
C ALA A 242 -10.75 12.29 17.23
N SER A 243 -10.81 13.59 16.95
CA SER A 243 -11.91 14.45 17.40
C SER A 243 -13.27 13.99 16.86
N ALA A 244 -13.32 13.51 15.62
CA ALA A 244 -14.55 13.06 14.97
C ALA A 244 -15.02 11.69 15.48
N PHE A 245 -14.11 10.74 15.64
CA PHE A 245 -14.45 9.35 15.88
C PHE A 245 -14.39 8.94 17.35
N ASN A 246 -13.62 9.61 18.20
CA ASN A 246 -13.54 9.23 19.62
C ASN A 246 -14.91 9.20 20.33
N PRO A 247 -15.85 10.15 20.09
CA PRO A 247 -17.21 10.05 20.63
C PRO A 247 -18.00 8.85 20.08
N THR A 248 -17.74 8.45 18.83
CA THR A 248 -18.37 7.27 18.22
C THR A 248 -17.80 5.97 18.80
N LEU A 249 -16.53 5.98 19.23
CA LEU A 249 -15.85 4.83 19.83
C LEU A 249 -16.17 4.67 21.33
N GLU A 250 -16.55 5.74 22.02
CA GLU A 250 -16.85 5.73 23.47
C GLU A 250 -17.84 4.64 23.91
N PRO A 251 -18.96 4.37 23.22
CA PRO A 251 -19.87 3.29 23.59
C PRO A 251 -19.23 1.91 23.61
N LEU A 252 -18.12 1.71 22.87
CA LEU A 252 -17.39 0.45 22.81
C LEU A 252 -16.51 0.22 24.04
N ASP A 253 -16.24 1.24 24.87
CA ASP A 253 -15.37 1.11 26.05
C ASP A 253 -15.87 0.05 27.02
N LYS A 254 -17.20 -0.03 27.21
CA LYS A 254 -17.84 -1.04 28.07
C LYS A 254 -17.57 -2.47 27.60
N LYS A 255 -17.36 -2.65 26.30
CA LYS A 255 -17.10 -3.96 25.68
C LYS A 255 -15.60 -4.26 25.61
N LEU A 256 -14.78 -3.28 25.23
CA LEU A 256 -13.40 -3.50 24.78
C LEU A 256 -12.32 -3.13 25.81
N SER A 257 -12.60 -2.23 26.76
CA SER A 257 -11.58 -1.75 27.72
C SER A 257 -10.96 -2.86 28.57
N LYS A 258 -11.71 -3.92 28.85
CA LYS A 258 -11.22 -5.12 29.56
C LYS A 258 -10.02 -5.78 28.86
N TYR A 259 -9.90 -5.67 27.54
CA TYR A 259 -8.77 -6.18 26.77
C TYR A 259 -7.59 -5.21 26.72
N LEU A 260 -7.80 -3.95 27.14
CA LEU A 260 -6.85 -2.84 27.04
C LEU A 260 -6.35 -2.38 28.41
N GLY A 261 -6.44 -3.23 29.44
CA GLY A 261 -6.05 -2.89 30.81
C GLY A 261 -6.91 -1.78 31.41
N GLY A 262 -8.22 -1.76 31.09
CA GLY A 262 -9.17 -0.75 31.55
C GLY A 262 -9.14 0.56 30.77
N LYS A 263 -8.23 0.71 29.79
CA LYS A 263 -8.13 1.93 28.99
C LYS A 263 -9.23 1.99 27.93
N PRO A 264 -9.73 3.20 27.59
CA PRO A 264 -10.72 3.37 26.54
C PRO A 264 -10.12 3.12 25.15
N ILE A 265 -10.96 2.72 24.20
CA ILE A 265 -10.56 2.55 22.80
C ILE A 265 -10.69 3.87 22.04
N ARG A 266 -9.56 4.42 21.59
CA ARG A 266 -9.51 5.74 20.95
C ARG A 266 -8.57 5.71 19.76
N VAL A 267 -8.82 6.58 18.78
CA VAL A 267 -7.96 6.74 17.59
C VAL A 267 -6.52 7.06 18.01
N ASP A 268 -6.38 8.08 18.86
CA ASP A 268 -5.14 8.56 19.48
C ASP A 268 -4.84 7.91 20.84
N GLY A 269 -5.46 6.77 21.13
CA GLY A 269 -5.31 6.04 22.39
C GLY A 269 -3.92 5.43 22.59
N LYS A 270 -3.72 4.84 23.78
CA LYS A 270 -2.50 4.09 24.14
C LYS A 270 -2.88 2.71 24.72
N PRO A 271 -3.03 1.66 23.89
CA PRO A 271 -2.69 1.59 22.45
C PRO A 271 -3.68 2.34 21.54
N ARG A 272 -3.21 2.76 20.36
CA ARG A 272 -4.05 3.36 19.31
C ARG A 272 -4.99 2.33 18.70
N ALA A 273 -6.16 2.76 18.23
CA ALA A 273 -7.11 1.90 17.53
C ALA A 273 -6.48 1.19 16.31
N SER A 274 -5.61 1.89 15.57
CA SER A 274 -4.86 1.32 14.44
C SER A 274 -3.94 0.16 14.86
N GLY A 275 -3.26 0.29 16.00
CA GLY A 275 -2.44 -0.79 16.57
C GLY A 275 -3.27 -1.98 17.04
N ILE A 276 -4.47 -1.75 17.57
CA ILE A 276 -5.42 -2.82 17.94
C ILE A 276 -5.86 -3.57 16.68
N MET A 277 -6.26 -2.84 15.63
CA MET A 277 -6.68 -3.43 14.35
C MET A 277 -5.57 -4.22 13.67
N ASP A 278 -4.30 -3.76 13.76
CA ASP A 278 -3.14 -4.51 13.26
C ASP A 278 -3.02 -5.89 13.94
N THR A 279 -3.10 -5.94 15.27
CA THR A 279 -3.05 -7.18 16.04
C THR A 279 -4.23 -8.11 15.71
N ILE A 280 -5.44 -7.57 15.64
CA ILE A 280 -6.65 -8.35 15.32
C ILE A 280 -6.59 -8.93 13.91
N ARG A 281 -6.22 -8.13 12.90
CA ARG A 281 -6.13 -8.62 11.51
C ARG A 281 -5.03 -9.66 11.34
N ALA A 282 -3.88 -9.47 11.99
CA ALA A 282 -2.83 -10.47 12.01
C ALA A 282 -3.31 -11.76 12.68
N ALA A 283 -4.07 -11.69 13.77
CA ALA A 283 -4.56 -12.89 14.46
C ALA A 283 -5.59 -13.65 13.60
N VAL A 284 -6.60 -12.94 13.08
CA VAL A 284 -7.67 -13.52 12.26
C VAL A 284 -7.11 -14.24 11.03
N VAL A 285 -6.19 -13.61 10.28
CA VAL A 285 -5.66 -14.23 9.04
C VAL A 285 -4.83 -15.49 9.31
N HIS A 286 -4.26 -15.62 10.51
CA HIS A 286 -3.49 -16.79 10.92
C HIS A 286 -4.30 -17.80 11.75
N GLY A 287 -5.63 -17.63 11.85
CA GLY A 287 -6.50 -18.54 12.58
C GLY A 287 -6.32 -18.50 14.11
N ILE A 288 -5.71 -17.44 14.63
CA ILE A 288 -5.57 -17.21 16.07
C ILE A 288 -6.89 -16.65 16.58
N LYS A 289 -7.43 -17.25 17.64
CA LYS A 289 -8.69 -16.82 18.25
C LYS A 289 -8.55 -15.39 18.76
N VAL A 290 -9.50 -14.54 18.39
CA VAL A 290 -9.64 -13.18 18.89
C VAL A 290 -10.82 -13.10 19.86
N PRO A 291 -10.90 -12.04 20.70
CA PRO A 291 -12.09 -11.83 21.49
C PRO A 291 -13.36 -11.70 20.62
N PRO A 292 -14.52 -12.23 21.08
CA PRO A 292 -15.74 -12.33 20.26
C PRO A 292 -16.28 -10.95 19.84
N GLU A 293 -16.01 -9.89 20.60
CA GLU A 293 -16.36 -8.53 20.21
C GLU A 293 -15.61 -8.04 18.96
N PHE A 294 -14.46 -8.62 18.62
CA PHE A 294 -13.75 -8.37 17.37
C PHE A 294 -14.20 -9.28 16.22
N GLU A 295 -15.16 -10.18 16.45
CA GLU A 295 -15.88 -10.92 15.40
C GLU A 295 -17.19 -10.21 15.01
N ASP A 296 -17.67 -9.26 15.83
CA ASP A 296 -18.82 -8.42 15.53
C ASP A 296 -18.48 -7.39 14.45
N LYS A 297 -19.08 -7.59 13.27
CA LYS A 297 -18.89 -6.72 12.09
C LYS A 297 -19.17 -5.25 12.39
N ASN A 298 -20.14 -4.92 13.24
CA ASN A 298 -20.44 -3.51 13.55
C ASN A 298 -19.31 -2.85 14.35
N ILE A 299 -18.67 -3.61 15.25
CA ILE A 299 -17.53 -3.13 16.04
C ILE A 299 -16.31 -2.96 15.12
N VAL A 300 -16.01 -3.99 14.33
CA VAL A 300 -14.87 -3.99 13.40
C VAL A 300 -15.01 -2.88 12.35
N ASP A 301 -16.17 -2.73 11.71
CA ASP A 301 -16.41 -1.70 10.70
C ASP A 301 -16.35 -0.29 11.30
N THR A 302 -16.76 -0.12 12.56
CA THR A 302 -16.68 1.19 13.24
C THR A 302 -15.24 1.54 13.57
N LEU A 303 -14.45 0.57 14.04
CA LEU A 303 -13.01 0.76 14.27
C LEU A 303 -12.25 1.00 12.96
N GLU A 304 -12.54 0.21 11.93
CA GLU A 304 -11.92 0.36 10.61
C GLU A 304 -12.20 1.73 10.03
N ARG A 305 -13.44 2.23 10.06
CA ARG A 305 -13.76 3.59 9.58
C ARG A 305 -12.98 4.67 10.33
N ALA A 306 -12.83 4.54 11.64
CA ALA A 306 -12.05 5.49 12.45
C ALA A 306 -10.56 5.46 12.07
N VAL A 307 -9.99 4.27 11.89
CA VAL A 307 -8.58 4.06 11.51
C VAL A 307 -8.31 4.52 10.07
N ILE A 308 -9.19 4.21 9.13
CA ILE A 308 -9.08 4.71 7.74
C ILE A 308 -9.13 6.22 7.71
N THR A 309 -10.01 6.84 8.52
CA THR A 309 -10.06 8.30 8.60
C THR A 309 -8.76 8.86 9.19
N GLU A 310 -8.21 8.25 10.24
CA GLU A 310 -6.91 8.63 10.82
C GLU A 310 -5.79 8.64 9.78
N TRP A 311 -5.70 7.58 8.96
CA TRP A 311 -4.56 7.36 8.07
C TRP A 311 -4.74 7.98 6.68
N PHE A 312 -5.96 8.04 6.16
CA PHE A 312 -6.20 8.30 4.73
C PHE A 312 -7.10 9.51 4.46
N SER A 313 -7.77 10.09 5.46
CA SER A 313 -8.69 11.23 5.21
C SER A 313 -8.03 12.43 4.54
N GLY A 314 -6.73 12.66 4.78
CA GLY A 314 -5.98 13.69 4.08
C GLY A 314 -5.91 13.49 2.57
N ALA A 315 -6.04 12.27 2.06
CA ALA A 315 -6.04 11.97 0.64
C ALA A 315 -7.44 11.76 0.05
N LEU A 316 -8.52 11.79 0.84
CA LEU A 316 -9.90 11.57 0.36
C LEU A 316 -10.57 12.88 -0.05
N THR A 317 -11.21 12.89 -1.23
CA THR A 317 -12.01 14.02 -1.75
C THR A 317 -13.42 14.08 -1.20
N HIS A 318 -13.92 13.01 -0.57
CA HIS A 318 -15.33 12.92 -0.25
C HIS A 318 -15.72 13.87 0.90
N TYR A 319 -16.23 15.02 0.47
CA TYR A 319 -16.75 16.14 1.25
C TYR A 319 -17.79 15.75 2.32
N THR A 320 -18.46 14.61 2.21
CA THR A 320 -19.65 14.30 2.99
C THR A 320 -19.41 13.79 4.41
N LYS A 321 -18.21 13.28 4.76
CA LYS A 321 -17.96 12.75 6.12
C LYS A 321 -17.20 13.71 7.06
N LEU A 322 -16.42 14.64 6.53
CA LEU A 322 -15.58 15.55 7.34
C LEU A 322 -16.23 16.94 7.60
N LEU A 323 -17.32 17.27 6.91
CA LEU A 323 -18.04 18.55 7.05
C LEU A 323 -18.69 18.76 8.43
N ILE A 324 -18.88 17.69 9.21
CA ILE A 324 -19.49 17.77 10.55
C ILE A 324 -18.47 18.02 11.66
N CYS A 325 -17.19 17.66 11.48
CA CYS A 325 -16.21 17.76 12.58
C CYS A 325 -15.29 19.00 12.54
N LEU A 326 -15.09 19.62 11.38
CA LEU A 326 -14.12 20.71 11.24
C LEU A 326 -14.66 22.11 11.53
N ARG A 327 -15.97 22.27 11.76
CA ARG A 327 -16.52 23.50 12.33
C ARG A 327 -15.99 23.74 13.76
N SER A 328 -15.54 22.70 14.46
CA SER A 328 -14.97 22.80 15.82
C SER A 328 -13.49 23.21 15.82
N PHE A 329 -12.75 22.99 14.73
CA PHE A 329 -11.31 23.28 14.66
C PHE A 329 -11.02 24.78 14.47
N GLN A 330 -11.98 25.55 13.92
CA GLN A 330 -11.86 27.01 13.82
C GLN A 330 -11.93 27.72 15.18
N HIS A 331 -12.47 27.08 16.22
CA HIS A 331 -12.66 27.72 17.52
C HIS A 331 -11.58 27.40 18.58
N GLN A 332 -10.78 26.35 18.38
CA GLN A 332 -9.83 25.89 19.42
C GLN A 332 -8.40 26.44 19.28
N VAL A 333 -8.12 27.28 18.28
CA VAL A 333 -6.83 27.99 18.12
C VAL A 333 -6.93 29.48 18.49
N VAL A 334 -8.11 29.98 18.87
CA VAL A 334 -8.30 31.38 19.30
C VAL A 334 -8.93 31.43 20.68
N SER A 335 -8.16 31.11 21.72
CA SER A 335 -8.50 31.55 23.08
C SER A 335 -7.30 31.49 24.03
N LYS A 336 -6.94 32.68 24.52
CA LYS A 336 -6.12 33.02 25.70
C LYS A 336 -4.59 32.95 25.55
N THR A 337 -4.01 34.06 25.09
CA THR A 337 -3.30 35.00 25.99
C THR A 337 -3.18 36.36 25.30
N ALA A 338 -3.65 37.39 25.99
CA ALA A 338 -3.49 38.78 25.60
C ALA A 338 -2.09 39.25 25.99
N LEU A 339 -1.20 39.45 25.00
CA LEU A 339 -0.12 40.41 25.09
C LEU A 339 0.14 40.98 23.69
N THR A 340 0.30 42.30 23.68
CA THR A 340 0.37 43.24 22.57
C THR A 340 1.46 42.92 21.55
N HIS A 341 1.10 42.64 20.28
CA HIS A 341 1.79 42.95 19.02
C HIS A 341 0.94 42.42 17.84
N PRO A 342 0.93 43.06 16.65
CA PRO A 342 -0.03 42.72 15.59
C PRO A 342 0.23 41.30 15.06
N PRO A 343 -0.79 40.43 14.93
CA PRO A 343 -0.56 39.07 14.51
C PRO A 343 -0.37 38.98 12.99
N LEU A 344 0.72 38.32 12.58
CA LEU A 344 0.95 37.71 11.27
C LEU A 344 -0.03 36.54 11.01
N GLY A 345 -1.33 36.75 11.25
CA GLY A 345 -2.41 35.75 11.21
C GLY A 345 -3.26 35.79 9.94
N HIS A 346 -2.74 36.34 8.83
CA HIS A 346 -3.51 36.53 7.59
C HIS A 346 -2.97 35.76 6.37
N ARG A 347 -2.34 34.59 6.55
CA ARG A 347 -1.83 33.79 5.42
C ARG A 347 -2.18 32.29 5.40
N LEU A 348 -3.15 31.82 6.17
CA LEU A 348 -3.54 30.40 6.14
C LEU A 348 -5.06 30.19 6.23
N ASN A 349 -5.82 30.74 5.27
CA ASN A 349 -7.22 30.38 5.02
C ASN A 349 -7.32 29.53 3.73
N LEU A 350 -6.65 28.37 3.69
CA LEU A 350 -6.85 27.40 2.59
C LEU A 350 -8.04 26.47 2.91
N PRO A 351 -9.07 26.38 2.06
CA PRO A 351 -10.17 25.43 2.22
C PRO A 351 -9.70 23.98 2.28
N LEU A 352 -10.53 23.10 2.86
CA LEU A 352 -10.18 21.69 3.08
C LEU A 352 -9.84 20.94 1.80
N LYS A 353 -10.48 21.32 0.69
CA LYS A 353 -10.17 20.85 -0.66
C LYS A 353 -8.68 21.00 -0.98
N ASP A 354 -8.15 22.18 -0.71
CA ASP A 354 -6.78 22.53 -1.05
C ASP A 354 -5.79 21.77 -0.16
N ARG A 355 -6.16 21.51 1.10
CA ARG A 355 -5.35 20.66 2.00
C ARG A 355 -5.34 19.20 1.56
N THR A 356 -6.46 18.66 1.08
CA THR A 356 -6.51 17.30 0.56
C THR A 356 -5.75 17.15 -0.75
N GLU A 357 -5.82 18.14 -1.63
CA GLU A 357 -5.01 18.18 -2.85
C GLU A 357 -3.51 18.28 -2.54
N GLU A 358 -3.13 19.10 -1.56
CA GLU A 358 -1.75 19.23 -1.13
C GLU A 358 -1.19 17.89 -0.60
N VAL A 359 -1.95 17.16 0.23
CA VAL A 359 -1.56 15.82 0.71
C VAL A 359 -1.39 14.85 -0.46
N ARG A 360 -2.30 14.85 -1.45
CA ARG A 360 -2.18 14.00 -2.65
C ARG A 360 -0.91 14.29 -3.43
N ARG A 361 -0.64 15.57 -3.69
CA ARG A 361 0.55 16.02 -4.43
C ARG A 361 1.85 15.69 -3.70
N LEU A 362 1.92 15.96 -2.40
CA LEU A 362 3.13 15.70 -1.59
C LEU A 362 3.31 14.21 -1.25
N GLY A 363 2.22 13.48 -1.11
CA GLY A 363 2.22 12.04 -0.83
C GLY A 363 2.55 11.22 -2.06
N MET A 364 1.64 11.19 -3.04
CA MET A 364 1.71 10.28 -4.20
C MET A 364 2.13 10.97 -5.50
N GLY A 365 2.25 12.30 -5.54
CA GLY A 365 2.60 13.02 -6.79
C GLY A 365 3.90 12.53 -7.42
N ARG A 366 4.93 12.25 -6.61
CA ARG A 366 6.21 11.68 -7.11
C ARG A 366 6.08 10.26 -7.65
N LEU A 367 5.13 9.47 -7.15
CA LEU A 367 4.87 8.13 -7.66
C LEU A 367 4.12 8.18 -8.99
N LEU A 368 3.09 9.03 -9.06
CA LEU A 368 2.28 9.22 -10.26
C LEU A 368 3.08 9.86 -11.38
N ASP A 369 4.05 10.74 -11.08
CA ASP A 369 5.03 11.22 -12.05
C ASP A 369 5.91 10.09 -12.59
N ASP A 370 6.48 9.24 -11.70
CA ASP A 370 7.28 8.08 -12.09
C ASP A 370 6.50 7.06 -12.95
N LEU A 371 5.20 6.88 -12.69
CA LEU A 371 4.29 6.05 -13.46
C LEU A 371 4.01 6.67 -14.82
N SER A 372 3.58 7.94 -14.83
CA SER A 372 3.21 8.67 -16.05
C SER A 372 4.38 8.77 -17.03
N ARG A 373 5.58 9.07 -16.53
CA ARG A 373 6.79 9.15 -17.37
C ARG A 373 7.13 7.83 -18.05
N LYS A 374 6.94 6.69 -17.37
CA LYS A 374 7.20 5.36 -17.96
C LYS A 374 6.15 4.97 -18.99
N MET A 375 4.88 5.24 -18.71
CA MET A 375 3.81 5.02 -19.70
C MET A 375 3.98 5.92 -20.93
N GLN A 376 4.33 7.19 -20.73
CA GLN A 376 4.61 8.12 -21.82
C GLN A 376 5.83 7.67 -22.64
N HIS A 377 6.89 7.18 -21.99
CA HIS A 377 8.04 6.61 -22.69
C HIS A 377 7.61 5.41 -23.56
N LYS A 378 6.82 4.47 -23.03
CA LYS A 378 6.29 3.36 -23.84
C LYS A 378 5.43 3.87 -25.01
N ALA A 379 4.58 4.88 -24.78
CA ALA A 379 3.77 5.51 -25.81
C ALA A 379 4.60 6.11 -26.96
N ASP A 380 5.69 6.81 -26.62
CA ASP A 380 6.54 7.51 -27.57
C ASP A 380 7.43 6.55 -28.39
N TYR A 381 7.88 5.45 -27.76
CA TYR A 381 8.87 4.54 -28.34
C TYR A 381 8.29 3.20 -28.83
N GLY A 382 7.08 2.81 -28.38
CA GLY A 382 6.41 1.57 -28.78
C GLY A 382 7.27 0.33 -28.56
N GLU A 383 7.45 -0.47 -29.61
CA GLU A 383 8.29 -1.68 -29.61
C GLU A 383 9.78 -1.43 -29.32
N LYS A 384 10.26 -0.18 -29.48
CA LYS A 384 11.66 0.15 -29.14
C LYS A 384 11.89 0.18 -27.62
N ASP A 385 10.83 0.31 -26.83
CA ASP A 385 10.88 0.12 -25.38
C ASP A 385 10.49 -1.33 -25.05
N PRO A 386 11.45 -2.19 -24.66
CA PRO A 386 11.18 -3.60 -24.38
C PRO A 386 10.40 -3.79 -23.07
N LEU A 387 10.27 -2.76 -22.22
CA LEU A 387 9.67 -2.89 -20.89
C LEU A 387 8.17 -3.16 -20.97
N LYS A 388 7.77 -4.38 -20.57
CA LYS A 388 6.40 -4.86 -20.61
C LYS A 388 5.70 -4.84 -19.25
N ILE A 389 6.36 -5.30 -18.19
CA ILE A 389 5.74 -5.39 -16.86
C ILE A 389 6.61 -4.80 -15.76
N LEU A 390 5.98 -4.04 -14.87
CA LEU A 390 6.60 -3.44 -13.71
C LEU A 390 5.87 -3.90 -12.45
N LEU A 391 6.57 -4.51 -11.50
CA LEU A 391 6.01 -4.96 -10.23
C LEU A 391 6.62 -4.17 -9.08
N HIS A 392 5.77 -3.55 -8.27
CA HIS A 392 6.15 -2.71 -7.16
C HIS A 392 5.56 -3.25 -5.85
N SER A 393 6.40 -3.79 -4.95
CA SER A 393 5.94 -4.17 -3.61
C SER A 393 6.01 -2.97 -2.66
N THR A 394 4.89 -2.68 -2.00
CA THR A 394 4.70 -1.55 -1.09
C THR A 394 3.85 -1.96 0.13
N HIS A 395 3.26 -0.98 0.79
CA HIS A 395 2.47 -1.07 2.01
C HIS A 395 1.00 -0.77 1.72
N ASP A 396 0.13 -1.06 2.69
CA ASP A 396 -1.26 -0.59 2.71
C ASP A 396 -1.35 0.92 2.51
N THR A 397 -0.47 1.68 3.17
CA THR A 397 -0.42 3.13 3.02
C THR A 397 -0.11 3.58 1.59
N GLY A 398 0.72 2.84 0.84
CA GLY A 398 0.98 3.10 -0.57
C GLY A 398 -0.25 2.82 -1.43
N ILE A 399 -0.87 1.64 -1.26
CA ILE A 399 -2.08 1.25 -2.01
C ILE A 399 -3.23 2.22 -1.74
N ALA A 400 -3.56 2.46 -0.48
CA ALA A 400 -4.64 3.36 -0.09
C ALA A 400 -4.38 4.79 -0.56
N ALA A 401 -3.14 5.31 -0.47
CA ALA A 401 -2.83 6.67 -0.91
C ALA A 401 -2.94 6.82 -2.43
N VAL A 402 -2.50 5.84 -3.23
CA VAL A 402 -2.67 5.84 -4.69
C VAL A 402 -4.15 5.80 -5.05
N CYS A 403 -4.92 4.86 -4.49
CA CYS A 403 -6.37 4.77 -4.74
C CYS A 403 -7.09 6.05 -4.31
N SER A 404 -6.71 6.63 -3.17
CA SER A 404 -7.30 7.87 -2.67
C SER A 404 -6.98 9.04 -3.59
N THR A 405 -5.75 9.12 -4.10
CA THR A 405 -5.32 10.19 -5.02
C THR A 405 -6.05 10.11 -6.36
N LEU A 406 -6.37 8.90 -6.81
CA LEU A 406 -7.09 8.63 -8.06
C LEU A 406 -8.61 8.58 -7.90
N ASP A 407 -9.13 8.86 -6.70
CA ASP A 407 -10.58 8.86 -6.40
C ASP A 407 -11.27 7.50 -6.64
N VAL A 408 -10.54 6.39 -6.45
CA VAL A 408 -11.03 5.01 -6.58
C VAL A 408 -10.88 4.19 -5.29
N PHE A 409 -10.64 4.85 -4.15
CA PHE A 409 -10.56 4.19 -2.85
C PHE A 409 -11.95 3.76 -2.36
N ASP A 410 -12.05 2.55 -1.83
CA ASP A 410 -13.31 1.89 -1.47
C ASP A 410 -13.68 2.05 0.01
N ASP A 411 -13.03 2.98 0.72
CA ASP A 411 -13.18 3.21 2.16
C ASP A 411 -12.89 1.96 3.02
N LYS A 412 -12.03 1.03 2.54
CA LYS A 412 -11.59 -0.14 3.30
C LYS A 412 -10.07 -0.23 3.43
N TRP A 413 -9.59 -0.82 4.54
CA TRP A 413 -8.17 -0.98 4.74
C TRP A 413 -7.65 -2.02 3.73
N PRO A 414 -6.64 -1.71 2.90
CA PRO A 414 -6.17 -2.64 1.89
C PRO A 414 -5.79 -3.99 2.51
N ALA A 415 -6.38 -5.09 2.04
CA ALA A 415 -6.09 -6.44 2.54
C ALA A 415 -4.63 -6.84 2.28
N PHE A 416 -4.13 -7.89 2.94
CA PHE A 416 -2.80 -8.44 2.61
C PHE A 416 -2.78 -8.88 1.15
N THR A 417 -1.68 -8.63 0.45
CA THR A 417 -1.53 -8.93 -0.99
C THR A 417 -2.51 -8.16 -1.90
N ALA A 418 -3.24 -7.15 -1.39
CA ALA A 418 -4.06 -6.27 -2.22
C ALA A 418 -3.19 -5.51 -3.23
N SER A 419 -3.71 -5.31 -4.45
CA SER A 419 -2.97 -4.68 -5.52
C SER A 419 -3.78 -3.71 -6.38
N VAL A 420 -3.07 -2.77 -7.01
CA VAL A 420 -3.59 -1.87 -8.04
C VAL A 420 -2.76 -2.10 -9.29
N THR A 421 -3.44 -2.31 -10.40
CA THR A 421 -2.81 -2.53 -11.70
C THR A 421 -3.21 -1.43 -12.66
N PHE A 422 -2.23 -0.87 -13.36
CA PHE A 422 -2.42 0.06 -14.45
C PHE A 422 -1.96 -0.60 -15.74
N GLU A 423 -2.82 -0.58 -16.74
CA GLU A 423 -2.55 -1.20 -18.03
C GLU A 423 -2.64 -0.15 -19.13
N LEU A 424 -1.61 -0.10 -19.95
CA LEU A 424 -1.50 0.79 -21.10
C LEU A 424 -1.90 0.04 -22.36
N PHE A 425 -2.90 0.52 -23.08
CA PHE A 425 -3.38 -0.05 -24.33
C PHE A 425 -3.15 0.89 -25.50
N LYS A 426 -2.84 0.33 -26.66
CA LYS A 426 -2.75 1.02 -27.94
C LYS A 426 -3.89 0.61 -28.84
N LYS A 427 -4.49 1.59 -29.53
CA LYS A 427 -5.51 1.33 -30.54
C LYS A 427 -4.92 0.68 -31.80
N THR A 428 -5.54 -0.41 -32.24
CA THR A 428 -5.32 -0.98 -33.57
C THR A 428 -6.25 -0.27 -34.57
N SER A 429 -5.77 0.09 -35.77
CA SER A 429 -6.55 0.88 -36.76
C SER A 429 -7.06 0.01 -37.92
N PRO A 430 -8.31 0.21 -38.40
CA PRO A 430 -9.55 0.33 -37.63
C PRO A 430 -10.54 -0.82 -37.96
N ALA A 431 -11.33 -1.27 -36.99
CA ALA A 431 -12.57 -1.97 -37.26
C ALA A 431 -13.54 -1.06 -38.05
N PRO A 432 -14.35 -1.59 -38.98
CA PRO A 432 -15.25 -0.81 -39.82
C PRO A 432 -16.27 -0.03 -38.97
N ASN A 433 -16.59 1.19 -39.42
CA ASN A 433 -17.54 2.13 -38.83
C ASN A 433 -18.77 1.47 -38.20
N HIS A 434 -18.73 1.19 -36.90
CA HIS A 434 -19.91 1.10 -36.07
C HIS A 434 -19.72 1.99 -34.85
N SER A 435 -20.76 2.79 -34.61
CA SER A 435 -20.86 3.88 -33.66
C SER A 435 -20.43 3.51 -32.24
N VAL A 436 -19.21 3.89 -31.84
CA VAL A 436 -18.82 3.95 -30.43
C VAL A 436 -19.22 5.33 -29.90
N SER A 437 -20.49 5.48 -29.56
CA SER A 437 -21.02 6.61 -28.80
C SER A 437 -21.07 6.23 -27.32
N MET A 438 -20.68 7.16 -26.45
CA MET A 438 -20.90 7.22 -24.98
C MET A 438 -19.86 6.67 -23.97
N ILE A 439 -18.92 5.77 -24.30
CA ILE A 439 -17.95 5.28 -23.27
C ILE A 439 -16.66 6.12 -23.21
N SER A 440 -16.28 6.79 -24.31
CA SER A 440 -15.02 7.54 -24.40
C SER A 440 -14.98 8.84 -23.58
N GLN A 441 -16.12 9.37 -23.13
CA GLN A 441 -16.16 10.65 -22.41
C GLN A 441 -15.87 10.51 -20.91
N LEU A 442 -16.01 9.32 -20.31
CA LEU A 442 -15.75 9.13 -18.87
C LEU A 442 -14.26 8.98 -18.54
N LEU A 443 -13.43 8.49 -19.47
CA LEU A 443 -12.00 8.22 -19.24
C LEU A 443 -11.09 9.44 -19.51
N MET A 444 -11.55 10.44 -20.26
CA MET A 444 -10.75 11.62 -20.66
C MET A 444 -10.98 12.85 -19.77
N SER A 445 -12.01 12.87 -18.91
CA SER A 445 -12.37 14.07 -18.13
C SER A 445 -11.47 14.36 -16.93
N SER A 446 -10.51 13.48 -16.60
CA SER A 446 -9.63 13.68 -15.43
C SER A 446 -8.29 14.35 -15.77
N PHE A 447 -7.98 14.59 -17.05
CA PHE A 447 -6.73 15.20 -17.48
C PHE A 447 -6.92 16.20 -18.60
N SER A 448 -7.68 17.27 -18.33
CA SER A 448 -7.51 18.52 -19.08
C SER A 448 -7.86 19.71 -18.18
N ALA A 449 -6.83 20.27 -17.56
CA ALA A 449 -6.85 21.65 -17.11
C ALA A 449 -5.56 22.31 -17.64
N THR A 450 -5.68 22.90 -18.83
CA THR A 450 -4.68 23.83 -19.34
C THR A 450 -4.75 25.10 -18.51
N SER A 451 -3.79 25.30 -17.60
CA SER A 451 -3.44 26.64 -17.12
C SER A 451 -1.93 26.79 -17.18
N LYS A 452 -1.49 27.83 -17.91
CA LYS A 452 -0.09 28.18 -18.15
C LYS A 452 0.69 28.29 -16.83
N PRO A 453 1.99 27.91 -16.79
CA PRO A 453 2.81 28.11 -15.61
C PRO A 453 3.23 29.59 -15.53
N GLU A 454 2.79 30.29 -14.48
CA GLU A 454 3.48 31.49 -14.02
C GLU A 454 4.74 31.06 -13.26
N TYR A 455 5.90 31.47 -13.77
CA TYR A 455 7.20 31.30 -13.12
C TYR A 455 7.23 32.09 -11.81
N CYS A 456 7.51 31.42 -10.70
CA CYS A 456 7.87 32.07 -9.43
C CYS A 456 9.31 31.70 -9.10
N GLU A 457 10.22 32.63 -9.40
CA GLU A 457 11.66 32.50 -9.30
C GLU A 457 12.10 32.91 -7.89
N PHE A 458 12.36 31.95 -6.98
CA PHE A 458 13.16 32.17 -5.77
C PHE A 458 13.61 30.82 -5.20
N CYS A 459 14.76 30.33 -5.67
CA CYS A 459 15.64 29.43 -4.93
C CYS A 459 16.99 29.35 -5.66
N LEU A 460 17.90 30.28 -5.36
CA LEU A 460 19.34 30.08 -5.54
C LEU A 460 19.99 29.96 -4.16
N PRO A 461 20.89 28.99 -3.93
CA PRO A 461 21.56 28.84 -2.66
C PRO A 461 22.78 29.77 -2.58
N SER A 462 22.83 30.64 -1.56
CA SER A 462 24.06 31.33 -1.17
C SER A 462 24.81 30.50 -0.13
N SER A 463 26.01 30.07 -0.50
CA SER A 463 27.02 29.46 0.36
C SER A 463 27.54 30.42 1.43
N THR A 464 27.60 30.00 2.70
CA THR A 464 28.76 30.18 3.61
C THR A 464 28.57 29.36 4.90
N PRO A 465 29.67 28.93 5.56
CA PRO A 465 29.62 27.93 6.63
C PRO A 465 29.68 28.56 8.03
N THR A 466 28.87 28.07 8.97
CA THR A 466 29.07 28.35 10.40
C THR A 466 28.99 27.09 11.24
N LYS A 467 30.05 26.89 12.04
CA LYS A 467 30.23 25.86 13.06
C LYS A 467 29.27 26.08 14.24
N ARG A 468 28.74 25.00 14.82
CA ARG A 468 28.46 24.79 16.26
C ARG A 468 28.03 23.33 16.46
N SER A 469 28.88 22.51 17.08
CA SER A 469 28.91 22.15 18.51
C SER A 469 27.71 21.32 18.95
N ALA A 470 28.01 20.08 19.31
CA ALA A 470 27.12 19.08 19.86
C ALA A 470 26.45 19.54 21.15
N HIS A 471 25.17 19.24 21.29
CA HIS A 471 24.53 18.92 22.55
C HIS A 471 23.47 17.86 22.29
N GLU A 472 23.62 16.73 22.97
CA GLU A 472 22.58 15.73 23.18
C GLU A 472 21.39 16.37 23.88
N GLU A 473 20.17 16.08 23.42
CA GLU A 473 19.04 15.95 24.33
C GLU A 473 17.98 15.01 23.76
N SER A 474 17.54 14.15 24.65
CA SER A 474 16.63 13.04 24.48
C SER A 474 15.18 13.50 24.32
N GLY A 475 14.49 12.95 23.33
CA GLY A 475 13.07 13.21 23.08
C GLY A 475 12.43 12.05 22.33
N THR A 476 11.74 11.18 23.06
CA THR A 476 10.97 10.06 22.54
C THR A 476 9.72 10.58 21.80
N HIS A 477 9.82 10.67 20.47
CA HIS A 477 8.67 10.89 19.59
C HIS A 477 8.36 9.61 18.82
N GLY A 478 7.09 9.21 18.91
CA GLY A 478 6.54 8.02 18.30
C GLY A 478 6.79 8.04 16.79
N THR A 479 7.79 7.27 16.39
CA THR A 479 7.99 6.86 15.01
C THR A 479 6.72 6.14 14.57
N HIS A 480 6.10 6.63 13.49
CA HIS A 480 5.26 5.77 12.67
C HIS A 480 6.19 4.65 12.18
N GLU A 481 6.15 3.52 12.89
CA GLU A 481 6.94 2.33 12.55
C GLU A 481 6.46 1.84 11.18
N TYR A 482 7.33 2.06 10.18
CA TYR A 482 7.18 1.54 8.84
C TYR A 482 7.56 0.08 8.76
#